data_AF-A0A6H1WXC5-F1
#
_entry.id   AF-A0A6H1WXC5-F1
#
_cell.length_a   1.000
_cell.length_b   1.000
_cell.length_c   1.000
_cell.angle_alpha   90.00
_cell.angle_beta   90.00
_cell.angle_gamma   90.00
#
_symmetry.space_group_name_H-M   'P 1'
#
loop_
_entity.id
_entity.type
_entity.pdbx_description
1 polymer ?
#
loop_
_entity_poly.entity_id
_entity_poly.type
_entity_poly.pdbx_seq_one_letter_code
_entity_poly.pdbx_strand_id
1 'polypeptide(L)' 'MKILDTVIIGIDIMLFVYFYNIGVNATDMTTRLIACAAMTFEVYFIRKHIKIMKKLNVAKNKNITKDK' A
#
# COMPACT_ATOMS: atom_id res chain seq x y z
N MET A 1 -13.73 -5.12 9.74
CA MET A 1 -12.35 -4.65 9.55
C MET A 1 -11.75 -5.03 8.19
N LYS A 2 -11.99 -6.23 7.63
CA LYS A 2 -11.38 -6.63 6.34
C LYS A 2 -11.74 -5.75 5.12
N ILE A 3 -12.99 -5.29 4.98
CA ILE A 3 -13.41 -4.47 3.83
C ILE A 3 -12.68 -3.11 3.84
N LEU A 4 -12.55 -2.48 5.02
CA LEU A 4 -11.90 -1.17 5.14
C LEU A 4 -10.42 -1.25 4.72
N ASP A 5 -9.72 -2.30 5.15
CA ASP A 5 -8.33 -2.51 4.75
C ASP A 5 -8.17 -2.78 3.25
N THR A 6 -9.11 -3.52 2.62
CA THR A 6 -9.11 -3.73 1.17
C THR A 6 -9.37 -2.45 0.39
N VAL A 7 -10.26 -1.59 0.89
CA VAL A 7 -10.54 -0.27 0.28
C VAL A 7 -9.31 0.64 0.35
N ILE A 8 -8.60 0.67 1.49
CA ILE A 8 -7.38 1.46 1.65
C ILE A 8 -6.31 1.02 0.65
N ILE A 9 -6.05 -0.29 0.53
CA ILE A 9 -5.10 -0.82 -0.47
C ILE A 9 -5.52 -0.46 -1.90
N GLY A 10 -6.82 -0.49 -2.20
CA GLY A 10 -7.35 -0.08 -3.49
C GLY A 10 -7.07 1.39 -3.80
N ILE A 11 -7.23 2.27 -2.81
CA ILE A 11 -6.94 3.70 -2.93
C ILE A 11 -5.44 3.94 -3.14
N ASP A 12 -4.57 3.28 -2.37
CA ASP A 12 -3.11 3.41 -2.51
C ASP A 12 -2.64 2.99 -3.91
N ILE A 13 -3.22 1.92 -4.49
CA ILE A 13 -2.92 1.49 -5.86
C ILE A 13 -3.41 2.53 -6.88
N MET A 14 -4.60 3.10 -6.68
CA MET A 14 -5.14 4.13 -7.57
C MET A 14 -4.27 5.40 -7.55
N LEU A 15 -3.86 5.84 -6.36
CA LEU A 15 -2.94 6.97 -6.19
C LEU A 15 -1.58 6.71 -6.83
N PHE A 16 -1.04 5.49 -6.67
CA PHE A 16 0.21 5.10 -7.32
C PHE A 16 0.12 5.23 -8.85
N VAL A 17 -0.95 4.72 -9.48
CA VAL A 17 -1.15 4.82 -10.94
C VAL A 17 -1.34 6.28 -11.38
N TYR A 18 -2.04 7.08 -10.59
CA TYR A 18 -2.22 8.52 -10.85
C TYR A 18 -0.88 9.25 -10.87
N PHE A 19 -0.06 9.10 -9.82
CA PHE A 19 1.26 9.72 -9.76
C PHE A 19 2.23 9.14 -10.79
N TYR A 20 2.08 7.87 -11.16
CA TYR A 20 2.84 7.27 -12.25
C TYR A 20 2.56 7.97 -13.58
N ASN A 21 1.28 8.13 -13.94
CA ASN A 21 0.90 8.85 -15.17
C ASN A 21 1.35 10.30 -15.15
N ILE A 22 1.27 10.99 -14.00
CA ILE A 22 1.82 12.34 -13.86
C ILE A 22 3.34 12.34 -14.05
N GLY A 23 4.06 11.43 -13.42
CA GLY A 23 5.52 11.37 -13.49
C GLY A 23 6.04 11.01 -14.88
N VAL A 24 5.29 10.22 -15.66
CA VAL A 24 5.64 9.87 -17.04
C VAL A 24 5.34 11.01 -18.01
N ASN A 25 4.21 11.71 -17.83
CA ASN A 25 3.76 12.76 -18.73
C ASN A 25 4.30 14.16 -18.38
N ALA A 26 4.85 14.35 -17.18
CA ALA A 26 5.43 15.62 -16.77
C ALA A 26 6.77 15.88 -17.47
N THR A 27 6.87 17.04 -18.10
CA THR A 27 8.12 17.55 -18.70
C THR A 27 9.04 18.21 -17.67
N ASP A 28 8.46 18.75 -16.59
CA ASP A 28 9.22 19.42 -15.53
C ASP A 28 9.86 18.41 -14.56
N MET A 29 11.16 18.59 -14.29
CA MET A 29 11.94 17.68 -13.46
C MET A 29 11.48 17.69 -11.99
N THR A 30 10.97 18.82 -11.51
CA THR A 30 10.42 18.98 -10.15
C THR A 30 9.15 18.16 -9.98
N THR A 31 8.23 18.22 -10.94
CA THR A 31 7.00 17.42 -10.93
C THR A 31 7.31 15.93 -10.98
N ARG A 32 8.30 15.52 -11.79
CA ARG A 32 8.77 14.13 -11.83
C ARG A 32 9.35 13.66 -10.49
N LEU A 33 10.13 14.50 -9.81
CA LEU A 33 10.69 14.22 -8.48
C LEU A 33 9.61 14.09 -7.42
N ILE A 34 8.63 15.00 -7.39
CA ILE A 34 7.51 14.96 -6.45
C ILE A 34 6.65 13.71 -6.69
N ALA A 35 6.35 13.39 -7.96
CA ALA A 35 5.61 12.19 -8.31
C ALA A 35 6.36 10.91 -7.90
N CYS A 36 7.69 10.87 -8.08
CA CYS A 36 8.52 9.75 -7.64
C CYS A 36 8.52 9.59 -6.11
N ALA A 37 8.64 10.69 -5.36
CA ALA A 37 8.54 10.67 -3.91
C ALA A 37 7.16 10.18 -3.44
N ALA A 38 6.08 10.70 -4.04
CA ALA A 38 4.70 10.27 -3.74
C ALA A 38 4.52 8.76 -4.00
N MET A 39 4.93 8.26 -5.17
CA MET A 39 4.91 6.82 -5.50
C MET A 39 5.70 5.99 -4.48
N THR A 40 6.84 6.49 -4.00
CA THR A 40 7.65 5.79 -2.99
C THR A 40 6.92 5.66 -1.65
N PHE A 41 6.20 6.71 -1.23
CA PHE A 41 5.37 6.67 -0.04
C PHE A 41 4.23 5.65 -0.16
N GLU A 42 3.52 5.64 -1.29
CA GLU A 42 2.44 4.67 -1.54
C GLU A 42 2.95 3.22 -1.45
N VAL A 43 4.08 2.91 -2.09
CA VAL A 43 4.70 1.58 -2.00
C VAL A 43 5.10 1.21 -0.57
N TYR A 44 5.57 2.19 0.23
CA TYR A 44 5.87 1.97 1.63
C TYR A 44 4.60 1.66 2.45
N PHE A 45 3.52 2.40 2.25
CA PHE A 45 2.24 2.17 2.92
C PHE A 45 1.67 0.80 2.58
N ILE A 46 1.67 0.41 1.30
CA ILE A 46 1.25 -0.92 0.84
C ILE A 46 2.09 -2.02 1.54
N ARG A 47 3.42 -1.89 1.56
CA ARG A 47 4.30 -2.86 2.24
C ARG A 47 4.02 -2.94 3.73
N LYS A 48 3.78 -1.81 4.40
CA LYS A 48 3.46 -1.74 5.82
C LYS A 48 2.11 -2.41 6.10
N HIS A 49 1.09 -2.14 5.30
CA HIS A 49 -0.23 -2.78 5.39
C HIS A 49 -0.15 -4.29 5.19
N ILE A 50 0.57 -4.77 4.17
CA ILE A 50 0.78 -6.21 3.93
C ILE A 50 1.47 -6.87 5.14
N LYS A 51 2.48 -6.20 5.73
CA LYS A 51 3.20 -6.73 6.90
C LYS A 51 2.30 -6.83 8.14
N ILE A 52 1.43 -5.85 8.35
CA ILE A 52 0.42 -5.85 9.43
C ILE A 52 -0.61 -6.96 9.21
N MET A 53 -1.16 -7.08 7.99
CA MET A 53 -2.09 -8.16 7.63
C MET A 53 -1.47 -9.54 7.81
N LYS A 54 -0.21 -9.75 7.41
CA LYS A 54 0.52 -11.00 7.63
C LYS A 54 0.63 -11.33 9.12
N LYS A 55 1.01 -10.36 9.97
CA LYS A 55 1.09 -10.57 11.43
C LYS A 55 -0.26 -10.93 12.04
N LEU A 56 -1.34 -10.26 11.61
CA LEU A 56 -2.70 -10.54 12.08
C LEU A 56 -3.18 -11.95 11.67
N ASN A 57 -2.88 -12.38 10.43
CA ASN A 57 -3.21 -13.73 9.98
C ASN A 57 -2.40 -14.82 10.71
N VAL A 58 -1.13 -14.57 11.06
CA VAL A 58 -0.31 -15.50 11.85
C VAL A 58 -0.83 -15.61 13.29
N ALA A 59 -1.22 -14.49 13.91
CA ALA A 59 -1.82 -14.48 15.25
C ALA A 59 -3.16 -15.24 15.32
N LYS A 60 -3.95 -15.19 14.23
CA LYS A 60 -5.18 -15.97 14.11
C LYS A 60 -4.91 -17.48 14.03
N ASN A 61 -3.86 -17.90 13.32
CA ASN A 61 -3.51 -19.33 13.17
C ASN A 61 -3.00 -19.95 14.49
N LYS A 62 -2.27 -19.17 15.31
CA LYS A 62 -1.76 -19.62 16.62
C LYS A 62 -2.85 -19.84 17.69
N ASN A 63 -4.00 -19.18 17.57
CA ASN A 63 -5.14 -19.42 18.47
C ASN A 63 -5.91 -20.70 18.11
N ILE A 64 -5.97 -21.08 16.83
CA ILE A 64 -6.65 -22.33 16.41
C ILE A 64 -5.88 -23.59 16.84
N THR A 65 -4.56 -23.51 17.00
CA THR A 65 -3.72 -24.64 17.46
C THR A 65 -3.65 -24.81 18.97
N LYS A 66 -4.11 -23.83 19.76
CA LYS A 66 -4.16 -23.95 21.23
C LYS A 66 -5.50 -24.46 21.78
N ASP A 67 -6.51 -24.53 20.92
CA ASP A 67 -7.87 -25.03 21.24
C ASP A 67 -8.08 -26.49 20.76
N LYS A 68 -7.00 -27.19 20.39
CA LYS A 68 -7.01 -28.63 20.05
C LYS A 68 -6.15 -29.42 21.02
#